data_AF-A0A832U799-F1
#
_entry.id   AF-A0A832U799-F1
#
_cell.length_a   1.000
_cell.length_b   1.000
_cell.length_c   1.000
_cell.angle_alpha   90.00
_cell.angle_beta   90.00
_cell.angle_gamma   90.00
#
_symmetry.space_group_name_H-M   'P 1'
#
loop_
_entity.id
_entity.type
_entity.pdbx_description
1 polymer ?
#
loop_
_entity_poly.entity_id
_entity_poly.type
_entity_poly.pdbx_seq_one_letter_code
_entity_poly.pdbx_strand_id
1 'polypeptide(L)' 'MALEKFYKEVPGSQKFTKKAKAVLVFPLVIKTGIGMGEDYGEGAMRIGGKTIDCYNTMVASIGFQLGAQAKSVVMLFME' A
#
# COMPACT_ATOMS: atom_id res chain seq x y z
N MET A 1 0.49 12.25 1.72
CA MET A 1 1.09 11.96 0.39
C MET A 1 0.54 10.71 -0.28
N ALA A 2 0.75 9.47 0.21
CA ALA A 2 0.17 8.26 -0.45
C ALA A 2 -1.34 8.08 -0.22
N LEU A 3 -1.82 8.27 1.01
CA LEU A 3 -3.26 8.18 1.32
C LEU A 3 -4.09 9.28 0.65
N GLU A 4 -3.50 10.47 0.49
CA GLU A 4 -4.12 11.58 -0.24
C GLU A 4 -4.20 11.28 -1.74
N LYS A 5 -3.16 10.67 -2.32
CA LYS A 5 -3.18 10.20 -3.71
C LYS A 5 -4.27 9.15 -3.89
N PHE A 6 -4.37 8.19 -2.99
CA PHE A 6 -5.47 7.20 -2.97
C PHE A 6 -6.85 7.88 -2.93
N TYR A 7 -7.01 8.93 -2.13
CA TYR A 7 -8.27 9.69 -2.07
C TYR A 7 -8.62 10.44 -3.35
N LYS A 8 -7.60 10.88 -4.11
CA LYS A 8 -7.79 11.54 -5.40
C LYS A 8 -8.07 10.55 -6.53
N GLU A 9 -7.36 9.42 -6.54
CA GLU A 9 -7.43 8.44 -7.63
C GLU A 9 -8.63 7.50 -7.52
N VAL A 10 -9.12 7.24 -6.30
CA VAL A 10 -10.25 6.34 -6.04
C VAL A 10 -11.41 7.13 -5.45
N PRO A 11 -12.42 7.54 -6.26
CA PRO A 11 -13.60 8.24 -5.78
C PRO A 11 -14.33 7.43 -4.70
N GLY A 12 -14.69 8.08 -3.59
CA GLY A 12 -15.39 7.45 -2.48
C GLY A 12 -14.52 6.63 -1.52
N SER A 13 -13.22 6.48 -1.79
CA SER A 13 -12.22 5.84 -0.91
C SER A 13 -12.20 6.37 0.53
N GLN A 14 -12.53 7.65 0.74
CA GLN A 14 -12.67 8.24 2.08
C GLN A 14 -13.78 7.58 2.91
N LYS A 15 -14.87 7.15 2.28
CA LYS A 15 -15.96 6.43 2.97
C LYS A 15 -15.51 5.03 3.38
N PHE A 16 -14.73 4.35 2.54
CA PHE A 16 -14.19 3.03 2.83
C PHE A 16 -13.13 3.07 3.93
N THR A 17 -12.19 4.01 3.87
CA THR A 17 -11.19 4.21 4.94
C THR A 17 -11.82 4.55 6.28
N LYS A 18 -12.93 5.29 6.30
CA LYS A 18 -13.68 5.56 7.55
C LYS A 18 -14.39 4.34 8.11
N LYS A 19 -14.77 3.38 7.27
CA LYS A 19 -15.42 2.13 7.68
C LYS A 19 -14.44 1.00 7.98
N ALA A 20 -13.20 1.11 7.49
CA ALA A 20 -12.17 0.11 7.73
C ALA A 20 -11.77 0.09 9.21
N LYS A 21 -11.61 -1.11 9.78
CA LYS A 21 -11.04 -1.30 11.12
C LYS A 21 -9.58 -0.88 11.18
N ALA A 22 -8.83 -1.16 10.11
CA ALA A 22 -7.44 -0.77 9.95
C ALA A 22 -7.12 -0.45 8.49
N VAL A 23 -6.13 0.42 8.29
CA VAL A 23 -5.66 0.83 6.97
C VAL A 23 -4.14 0.67 6.95
N LEU A 24 -3.63 -0.22 6.12
CA LEU A 24 -2.20 -0.40 5.92
C LEU A 24 -1.76 0.32 4.65
N VAL A 25 -0.82 1.25 4.79
CA VAL A 25 -0.36 2.12 3.70
C VAL A 25 1.12 1.87 3.45
N PHE A 26 1.45 1.40 2.26
CA PHE A 26 2.81 1.35 1.72
C PHE A 26 2.98 2.51 0.73
N PRO A 27 3.57 3.65 1.15
CA PRO A 27 3.73 4.81 0.27
C PRO A 27 4.69 4.55 -0.88
N LEU A 28 5.64 3.63 -0.70
CA LEU A 28 6.65 3.28 -1.67
C LEU A 28 6.92 1.79 -1.62
N VAL A 29 6.61 1.11 -2.71
CA VAL A 29 6.96 -0.29 -2.97
C VAL A 29 7.81 -0.30 -4.22
N ILE A 30 9.05 -0.78 -4.09
CA ILE A 30 10.02 -0.85 -5.18
C ILE A 30 10.21 -2.32 -5.56
N LYS A 31 10.00 -2.61 -6.84
CA LYS A 31 10.30 -3.93 -7.41
C LYS A 31 11.80 -4.02 -7.68
N THR A 32 12.49 -4.90 -6.96
CA THR A 32 13.93 -5.14 -7.15
C THR A 32 14.09 -6.52 -7.77
N GLY A 33 13.97 -6.61 -9.10
CA GLY A 33 14.22 -7.88 -9.78
C GLY A 33 13.71 -7.97 -11.20
N ILE A 34 14.57 -8.43 -12.09
CA ILE A 34 14.21 -8.98 -13.41
C ILE A 34 14.09 -10.49 -13.21
N GLY A 35 12.86 -11.03 -13.13
CA GLY A 35 12.61 -12.48 -13.12
C GLY A 35 12.33 -13.12 -11.74
N MET A 36 12.96 -12.67 -10.66
CA MET A 36 12.62 -13.06 -9.27
C MET A 36 11.82 -11.92 -8.63
N GLY A 37 10.50 -12.05 -8.59
CA GLY A 37 9.55 -10.98 -8.26
C GLY A 37 9.47 -10.59 -6.78
N GLU A 38 10.59 -10.17 -6.18
CA GLU A 38 10.59 -9.59 -4.84
C GLU A 38 10.36 -8.07 -4.91
N ASP A 39 9.19 -7.64 -4.44
CA ASP A 39 8.94 -6.23 -4.16
C ASP A 39 9.26 -5.96 -2.68
N TYR A 40 9.98 -4.87 -2.42
CA TYR A 40 10.29 -4.41 -1.07
C TYR A 40 9.62 -3.06 -0.82
N GLY A 41 9.00 -2.91 0.34
CA GLY A 41 8.40 -1.64 0.75
C GLY A 41 8.23 -1.53 2.25
N GLU A 42 8.34 -0.32 2.76
CA GLU A 42 8.00 -0.01 4.16
C GLU A 42 6.61 0.60 4.19
N GLY A 43 5.80 0.20 5.17
CA GLY A 43 4.43 0.67 5.31
C GLY A 43 4.03 0.84 6.76
N ALA A 44 2.94 1.57 6.96
CA ALA A 44 2.42 1.89 8.27
C ALA A 44 0.97 1.42 8.38
N MET A 45 0.66 0.65 9.41
CA MET A 45 -0.72 0.32 9.75
C MET A 45 -1.31 1.44 10.59
N ARG A 46 -2.50 1.87 10.20
CA ARG A 46 -3.20 3.01 10.80
C ARG A 46 -4.59 2.57 11.26
N ILE A 47 -4.91 2.87 12.51
CA ILE A 47 -6.25 2.69 13.09
C ILE A 47 -6.75 4.05 13.57
N GLY A 48 -7.96 4.43 13.19
CA GLY A 48 -8.54 5.73 13.57
C GLY A 48 -7.66 6.93 13.14
N GLY A 49 -6.88 6.79 12.06
CA GLY A 49 -5.95 7.81 11.58
C GLY A 49 -4.59 7.86 12.28
N LYS A 50 -4.38 7.11 13.36
CA LYS A 50 -3.10 7.01 14.07
C LYS A 50 -2.29 5.82 13.55
N THR A 51 -0.99 6.00 13.33
CA THR A 51 -0.08 4.89 13.05
C THR A 51 0.09 4.07 14.33
N ILE A 52 -0.20 2.78 14.24
CA ILE A 52 -0.10 1.85 15.36
C ILE A 52 1.09 0.90 15.21
N ASP A 53 1.53 0.64 13.98
CA ASP A 53 2.63 -0.29 13.71
C ASP A 53 3.27 0.02 12.35
N CYS A 54 4.54 -0.35 12.19
CA CYS A 54 5.31 -0.22 10.96
C CYS A 54 5.66 -1.63 10.44
N TYR A 55 5.30 -1.90 9.19
CA TYR A 55 5.53 -3.19 8.54
C TYR A 55 6.50 -3.04 7.40
N ASN A 56 7.47 -3.94 7.34
CA ASN A 56 8.26 -4.14 6.14
C ASN A 56 7.60 -5.26 5.34
N THR A 57 7.25 -4.99 4.09
CA THR A 57 6.58 -5.95 3.23
C THR A 57 7.53 -6.47 2.16
N MET A 58 7.54 -7.80 2.04
CA MET A 58 7.99 -8.54 0.88
C MET A 58 6.73 -8.91 0.10
N VAL A 59 6.34 -8.09 -0.87
CA VAL A 59 5.16 -8.39 -1.70
C VAL A 59 5.63 -9.24 -2.87
N ALA A 60 5.28 -10.52 -2.87
CA ALA A 60 5.45 -11.38 -4.03
C ALA A 60 4.46 -10.95 -5.12
N SER A 61 4.85 -10.03 -5.98
CA SER A 61 4.01 -9.59 -7.10
C SER A 61 4.22 -10.52 -8.32
N ILE A 62 3.24 -11.40 -8.57
CA ILE A 62 3.16 -12.18 -9.81
C ILE A 62 2.59 -11.27 -10.91
N GLY A 63 3.47 -10.76 -11.78
CA GLY A 63 3.08 -9.87 -12.88
C GLY A 63 4.29 -9.24 -13.58
N PHE A 64 4.39 -9.47 -14.88
CA PHE A 64 5.48 -9.05 -15.74
C PHE A 64 5.20 -7.66 -16.31
N GLN A 65 5.77 -6.63 -15.70
CA GLN A 65 6.15 -5.41 -16.40
C GLN A 65 7.63 -5.16 -16.09
N LEU A 66 8.45 -5.20 -17.14
CA LEU A 66 9.88 -4.94 -17.08
C LEU A 66 10.12 -3.48 -16.66
N GLY A 67 10.76 -3.28 -15.50
CA GLY A 67 11.17 -1.96 -15.03
C GLY A 67 11.08 -1.79 -13.51
N ALA A 68 11.93 -0.94 -12.96
CA ALA A 68 11.86 -0.49 -11.57
C ALA A 68 10.66 0.47 -11.41
N GLN A 69 9.45 -0.08 -11.32
CA GLN A 69 8.25 0.71 -11.06
C GLN A 69 8.04 0.89 -9.56
N ALA A 70 7.97 2.15 -9.14
CA ALA A 70 7.55 2.52 -7.80
C ALA A 70 6.01 2.63 -7.78
N LYS A 71 5.36 1.92 -6.86
CA LYS A 71 3.91 2.02 -6.65
C LYS A 71 3.59 2.27 -5.17
N SER A 72 2.44 2.88 -4.92
CA SER A 72 1.86 2.97 -3.59
C SER A 72 0.76 1.92 -3.44
N VAL A 73 0.71 1.22 -2.32
CA VAL A 73 -0.31 0.22 -2.01
C VAL A 73 -1.08 0.66 -0.77
N VAL A 74 -2.41 0.61 -0.84
CA VAL A 74 -3.30 0.89 0.30
C VAL A 74 -4.21 -0.31 0.49
N MET A 75 -4.14 -0.93 1.66
CA MET A 75 -4.98 -2.05 2.06
C MET A 75 -5.95 -1.61 3.14
N LEU A 76 -7.22 -1.96 2.94
CA LEU A 76 -8.33 -1.66 3.84
C LEU A 76 -8.78 -2.97 4.49
N PHE A 77 -8.64 -3.07 5.81
CA PHE A 77 -9.16 -4.19 6.57
C PHE A 77 -10.58 -3.87 6.99
N MET A 78 -11.53 -4.46 6.26
CA MET A 78 -12.96 -4.36 6.51
C MET A 78 -13.41 -5.46 7.49
N GLU A 79 -14.62 -5.34 8.02
CA GLU A 79 -15.28 -6.42 8.77
C GLU A 79 -15.82 -7.51 7.85
#